data_AF-A0A3D2ESG2-F1
#
_entry.id   AF-A0A3D2ESG2-F1
#
_cell.length_a   1.000
_cell.length_b   1.000
_cell.length_c   1.000
_cell.angle_alpha   90.00
_cell.angle_beta   90.00
_cell.angle_gamma   90.00
#
_symmetry.space_group_name_H-M   'P 1'
#
loop_
_entity.id
_entity.type
_entity.pdbx_description
1 polymer ?
#
loop_
_entity_poly.entity_id
_entity_poly.type
_entity_poly.pdbx_seq_one_letter_code
_entity_poly.pdbx_strand_id
1 'polypeptide(L)' 'MINLGESITAIVFLIFALLVLFKGVRMVPQGFNWTIERFGKYTRTLNPGLHILIPFI' A
#
# COMPACT_ATOMS: atom_id res chain seq x y z
N MET A 1 -21.71 -17.62 -21.10
CA MET A 1 -21.88 -16.22 -21.52
C MET A 1 -21.44 -15.37 -20.34
N ILE A 2 -20.37 -14.60 -20.47
CA ILE A 2 -19.84 -13.81 -19.34
C ILE A 2 -20.82 -12.65 -19.10
N ASN A 3 -21.34 -12.53 -17.88
CA ASN A 3 -22.26 -11.45 -17.55
C ASN A 3 -21.47 -10.14 -17.46
N LEU A 4 -21.95 -9.09 -18.12
CA LEU A 4 -21.27 -7.78 -18.14
C LEU A 4 -21.05 -7.23 -16.71
N GLY A 5 -22.00 -7.48 -15.80
CA GLY A 5 -21.88 -7.10 -14.40
C GLY A 5 -20.71 -7.77 -13.67
N GLU A 6 -20.50 -9.07 -13.89
CA GLU A 6 -19.41 -9.84 -13.28
C GLU A 6 -18.04 -9.31 -13.74
N SER A 7 -17.88 -9.02 -15.03
CA SER A 7 -16.64 -8.47 -15.59
C SER A 7 -16.30 -7.10 -15.01
N ILE A 8 -17.27 -6.21 -14.89
CA ILE A 8 -17.05 -4.86 -14.35
C ILE A 8 -16.64 -4.94 -12.88
N THR A 9 -17.36 -5.73 -12.08
CA THR A 9 -17.01 -5.92 -10.66
C THR A 9 -15.61 -6.49 -10.49
N ALA A 10 -15.23 -7.50 -11.28
CA ALA A 10 -13.90 -8.09 -11.24
C ALA A 10 -12.80 -7.07 -11.59
N ILE A 11 -13.01 -6.25 -12.62
CA ILE A 11 -12.05 -5.19 -13.02
C ILE A 11 -11.89 -4.15 -11.92
N VAL A 12 -12.99 -3.70 -11.30
CA VAL A 12 -12.94 -2.72 -10.21
C VAL A 12 -12.14 -3.26 -9.02
N PHE A 13 -12.38 -4.50 -8.61
CA PHE A 13 -11.63 -5.14 -7.53
C PHE A 13 -10.15 -5.32 -7.88
N LEU A 14 -9.84 -5.68 -9.13
CA LEU A 14 -8.46 -5.81 -9.59
C LEU A 14 -7.71 -4.47 -9.50
N ILE A 15 -8.33 -3.39 -10.00
CA ILE A 15 -7.75 -2.05 -9.93
C ILE A 15 -7.56 -1.63 -8.47
N PHE A 16 -8.57 -1.86 -7.63
CA PHE A 16 -8.48 -1.54 -6.21
C PHE A 16 -7.32 -2.29 -5.53
N ALA A 17 -7.20 -3.60 -5.77
CA ALA A 17 -6.11 -4.40 -5.22
C ALA A 17 -4.73 -3.89 -5.66
N LEU A 18 -4.57 -3.55 -6.94
CA LEU A 18 -3.33 -2.97 -7.45
C LEU A 18 -3.01 -1.63 -6.76
N LEU A 19 -3.98 -0.73 -6.61
CA LEU A 19 -3.79 0.54 -5.92
C LEU A 19 -3.31 0.35 -4.48
N VAL A 20 -3.87 -0.62 -3.76
CA VAL A 20 -3.47 -0.94 -2.39
C VAL A 20 -2.03 -1.46 -2.34
N LEU A 21 -1.68 -2.37 -3.23
CA LEU A 21 -0.31 -2.91 -3.32
C LEU A 21 0.71 -1.80 -3.61
N PHE A 22 0.44 -0.95 -4.60
CA PHE A 22 1.35 0.15 -4.95
C PHE A 22 1.47 1.20 -3.86
N LYS A 23 0.40 1.49 -3.11
CA LYS A 23 0.49 2.42 -1.97
C LYS A 23 1.28 1.88 -0.78
N GLY A 24 1.33 0.55 -0.64
CA GLY A 24 2.02 -0.09 0.46
C GLY A 24 3.53 -0.20 0.28
N VAL A 25 4.02 -0.32 -0.95
CA VAL A 25 5.46 -0.51 -1.18
C VAL A 25 6.20 0.83 -1.08
N ARG A 26 7.10 0.97 -0.12
CA ARG A 26 7.97 2.14 0.06
C ARG A 26 9.43 1.73 0.19
N MET A 27 10.29 2.44 -0.52
CA MET A 27 11.73 2.26 -0.44
C MET A 27 12.34 3.39 0.38
N VAL A 28 13.06 3.03 1.43
CA VAL A 28 13.83 3.98 2.26
C VAL A 28 15.26 4.03 1.72
N PRO A 29 15.78 5.21 1.35
CA PRO A 29 17.14 5.35 0.85
C PRO A 29 18.18 5.05 1.94
N GLN A 30 19.34 4.60 1.50
CA GLN A 30 20.48 4.34 2.39
C GLN A 30 20.95 5.63 3.07
N GLY A 31 21.28 5.53 4.36
CA GLY A 31 21.71 6.68 5.18
C GLY A 31 20.57 7.49 5.81
N PHE A 32 19.31 7.15 5.56
CA PHE A 32 18.14 7.77 6.18
C PHE A 32 17.29 6.76 6.91
N ASN A 33 16.63 7.22 7.96
CA ASN A 33 15.58 6.50 8.64
C ASN A 33 14.28 7.30 8.52
N TRP A 34 13.19 6.66 8.14
CA TRP A 34 11.88 7.33 8.02
C TRP A 34 11.01 6.99 9.22
N THR A 35 10.52 7.98 9.94
CA THR A 35 9.54 7.77 11.01
C THR A 35 8.15 7.61 10.43
N ILE A 36 7.43 6.58 10.88
CA ILE A 36 6.02 6.40 10.54
C ILE A 36 5.17 6.92 11.69
N GLU A 37 4.24 7.77 11.32
CA GLU A 37 3.22 8.30 12.21
C GLU A 37 1.84 7.92 11.70
N ARG A 38 0.95 7.53 12.63
CA ARG A 38 -0.43 7.14 12.35
C ARG A 38 -1.32 7.87 13.33
N PHE A 39 -2.30 8.61 12.81
CA PHE A 39 -3.20 9.43 13.63
C PHE A 39 -2.47 10.35 14.62
N GLY A 40 -1.36 10.96 14.19
CA GLY A 40 -0.54 11.84 15.02
C GLY A 40 0.26 11.13 16.12
N LYS A 41 0.35 9.80 16.11
CA LYS A 41 1.18 9.02 17.04
C LYS A 41 2.30 8.30 16.30
N TYR A 42 3.50 8.36 16.86
CA TYR A 42 4.63 7.54 16.42
C TYR A 42 4.27 6.06 16.51
N THR A 43 4.51 5.34 15.41
CA THR A 43 4.31 3.88 15.36
C THR A 43 5.64 3.16 15.39
N ARG A 44 6.52 3.46 14.43
CA ARG A 44 7.85 2.85 14.32
C ARG A 44 8.73 3.64 13.35
N THR A 45 10.02 3.37 13.38
CA THR A 45 10.99 3.86 12.40
C THR A 45 11.28 2.80 11.34
N LEU A 46 11.40 3.22 10.08
CA LEU A 46 11.85 2.41 8.96
C LEU A 46 13.33 2.63 8.72
N ASN A 47 14.07 1.53 8.77
CA ASN A 47 15.48 1.49 8.39
C ASN A 47 15.62 1.49 6.85
N PRO A 48 16.80 1.76 6.29
CA PRO A 48 17.03 1.65 4.86
C PRO A 48 16.60 0.31 4.28
N GLY A 49 15.98 0.34 3.10
CA GLY A 49 15.52 -0.85 2.39
C GLY A 49 14.07 -0.79 1.93
N LEU A 50 13.56 -1.94 1.46
CA LEU A 50 12.19 -2.09 0.97
C LEU A 50 11.25 -2.42 2.12
N HIS A 51 10.19 -1.63 2.28
CA HIS A 51 9.14 -1.84 3.28
C HIS A 51 7.79 -1.97 2.61
N ILE A 52 6.98 -2.88 3.14
CA ILE A 52 5.58 -3.03 2.78
C ILE A 52 4.75 -2.47 3.94
N LEU A 53 4.04 -1.39 3.68
CA LEU A 53 3.19 -0.67 4.60
C LEU A 53 1.74 -1.00 4.28
N ILE A 54 0.95 -1.19 5.32
CA ILE A 54 -0.50 -1.28 5.17
C ILE A 54 -1.02 0.17 5.19
N PRO A 55 -1.67 0.64 4.11
CA PRO A 55 -2.08 2.05 4.00
C PRO A 55 -3.30 2.41 4.87
N PHE A 56 -4.05 1.42 5.38
CA PHE A 56 -5.33 1.64 6.07
C PHE A 56 -5.29 1.50 7.60
N ILE A 57 -4.22 0.96 8.15
CA ILE A 57 -3.95 0.84 9.60
C ILE A 57 -2.66 1.56 9.77
#